data_AF-A0AAJ4ZJG1-F1
#
_entry.id   AF-A0AAJ4ZJG1-F1
#
_cell.length_a   1.000
_cell.length_b   1.000
_cell.length_c   1.000
_cell.angle_alpha   90.00
_cell.angle_beta   90.00
_cell.angle_gamma   90.00
#
_symmetry.space_group_name_H-M   'P 1'
#
loop_
_entity.id
_entity.type
_entity.pdbx_description
1 polymer ?
#
loop_
_entity_poly.entity_id
_entity_poly.type
_entity_poly.pdbx_seq_one_letter_code
_entity_poly.pdbx_strand_id
1 'polypeptide(L)'
;MSHGDWDKELVALRTRLWKKRVKEEAGFEGKRDQDFIDACKYGNTKLVELGEMNWDGYLSGRNNPVYKTVDAVEKVLPGTALNFYFGPKRLFLWGILHGDGEDNLIEARKLLESALTNEYGSGHVQQWDLGQKVFWFILPILAFPVAPFVEQMTKEKKIVDGEEKPLIRLDEELPWSDIQHLVDSGAINPPMNGEEIFLSSLLAVCDDTRKLYTLENIFTTFGTKLVGYAFDQYKRGQDLSFSAEFIVTALGLLPLAKAANNNRIKSIAKTLIEGLMLGAIDYEIPELAPDLTDFVKRKIIS
;
A
#
# COMPACT_ATOMS: atom_id res chain seq x y z
N MET A 1 2.98 25.23 15.24
CA MET A 1 2.48 24.91 13.88
C MET A 1 0.97 24.76 14.00
N SER A 2 0.17 25.52 13.26
CA SER A 2 -1.22 25.09 13.04
C SER A 2 -1.11 23.84 12.19
N HIS A 3 -1.20 22.69 12.83
CA HIS A 3 -1.60 21.48 12.15
C HIS A 3 -2.93 21.87 11.50
N GLY A 4 -2.93 22.15 10.19
CA GLY A 4 -4.20 22.26 9.44
C GLY A 4 -5.06 21.05 9.78
N ASP A 5 -6.38 21.14 9.57
CA ASP A 5 -7.44 20.24 10.05
C ASP A 5 -7.23 18.72 9.81
N TRP A 6 -6.16 18.15 10.36
CA TRP A 6 -5.75 16.77 10.21
C TRP A 6 -6.46 15.96 11.27
N ASP A 7 -6.95 14.79 10.87
CA ASP A 7 -7.64 13.88 11.75
C ASP A 7 -6.78 13.51 12.97
N LYS A 8 -7.40 13.47 14.16
CA LYS A 8 -6.70 13.21 15.43
C LYS A 8 -6.00 11.85 15.45
N GLU A 9 -6.57 10.84 14.80
CA GLU A 9 -5.99 9.50 14.73
C GLU A 9 -4.80 9.49 13.76
N LEU A 10 -4.86 10.25 12.67
CA LEU A 10 -3.71 10.45 11.76
C LEU A 10 -2.55 11.17 12.47
N VAL A 11 -2.85 12.21 13.25
CA VAL A 11 -1.85 12.87 14.10
C VAL A 11 -1.26 11.89 15.10
N ALA A 12 -2.09 11.04 15.72
CA ALA A 12 -1.62 10.03 16.67
C ALA A 12 -0.73 8.96 16.01
N LEU A 13 -1.08 8.49 14.81
CA LEU A 13 -0.29 7.54 14.02
C LEU A 13 1.12 8.09 13.74
N ARG A 14 1.19 9.31 13.20
CA ARG A 14 2.46 10.02 12.93
C ARG A 14 3.31 10.15 14.19
N THR A 15 2.67 10.52 15.29
CA THR A 15 3.32 10.69 16.59
C THR A 15 3.87 9.38 17.14
N ARG A 16 3.20 8.24 16.92
CA ARG A 16 3.70 6.92 17.31
C ARG A 16 4.92 6.48 16.49
N LEU A 17 4.89 6.66 15.16
CA LEU A 17 6.07 6.42 14.32
C LEU A 17 7.25 7.27 14.78
N TRP A 18 6.98 8.55 15.03
CA TRP A 18 7.96 9.50 15.52
C TRP A 18 8.65 9.02 16.78
N LYS A 19 7.86 8.64 17.78
CA LYS A 19 8.37 8.10 19.05
C LYS A 19 9.20 6.83 18.84
N LYS A 20 8.76 5.94 17.95
CA LYS A 20 9.46 4.69 17.64
C LYS A 20 10.86 4.98 17.05
N ARG A 21 10.95 5.82 16.02
CA ARG A 21 12.23 6.20 15.39
C ARG A 21 13.21 6.83 16.37
N VAL A 22 12.73 7.73 17.23
CA VAL A 22 13.59 8.36 18.25
C VAL A 22 14.14 7.34 19.24
N LYS A 23 13.35 6.34 19.64
CA LYS A 23 13.80 5.28 20.54
C LYS A 23 14.79 4.31 19.89
N GLU A 24 14.57 3.98 18.62
CA GLU A 24 15.48 3.13 17.84
C GLU A 24 16.89 3.76 17.77
N GLU A 25 16.97 5.01 17.32
CA GLU A 25 18.24 5.75 17.20
C GLU A 25 18.95 5.94 18.55
N ALA A 26 18.18 6.03 19.64
CA ALA A 26 18.71 6.11 20.99
C ALA A 26 19.28 4.78 21.54
N GLY A 27 19.04 3.65 20.88
CA GLY A 27 19.36 2.31 21.42
C GLY A 27 18.35 1.81 22.48
N PHE A 28 17.10 2.29 22.40
CA PHE A 28 15.98 1.93 23.27
C PHE A 28 14.85 1.23 22.50
N GLU A 29 15.15 0.63 21.35
CA GLU A 29 14.23 -0.25 20.63
C GLU A 29 13.71 -1.37 21.57
N GLY A 30 12.40 -1.61 21.54
CA GLY A 30 11.75 -2.63 22.38
C GLY A 30 11.70 -2.34 23.89
N LYS A 31 12.36 -1.28 24.39
CA LYS A 31 12.35 -0.91 25.81
C LYS A 31 11.10 -0.12 26.19
N ARG A 32 10.76 -0.06 27.49
CA ARG A 32 9.61 0.72 27.94
C ARG A 32 9.87 2.21 27.75
N ASP A 33 8.80 2.98 27.54
CA ASP A 33 8.94 4.43 27.36
C ASP A 33 9.54 5.10 28.60
N GLN A 34 9.22 4.59 29.78
CA GLN A 34 9.78 5.09 31.03
C GLN A 34 11.30 4.92 31.08
N ASP A 35 11.83 3.77 30.62
CA ASP A 35 13.27 3.51 30.59
C ASP A 35 13.98 4.48 29.63
N PHE A 36 13.35 4.79 28.49
CA PHE A 36 13.82 5.82 27.56
C PHE A 36 13.77 7.23 28.17
N ILE A 37 12.65 7.60 28.81
CA ILE A 37 12.46 8.90 29.47
C ILE A 37 13.47 9.09 30.61
N ASP A 38 13.71 8.06 31.42
CA ASP A 38 14.66 8.11 32.53
C ASP A 38 16.09 8.19 32.01
N ALA A 39 16.45 7.40 31.00
CA ALA A 39 17.75 7.54 30.35
C ALA A 39 17.99 8.97 29.85
N CYS A 40 17.00 9.57 29.19
CA CYS A 40 17.06 10.97 28.75
C CYS A 40 17.25 11.94 29.92
N LYS A 41 16.49 11.80 31.01
CA LYS A 41 16.61 12.66 32.19
C LYS A 41 17.99 12.61 32.85
N TYR A 42 18.63 11.45 32.84
CA TYR A 42 19.90 11.22 33.54
C TYR A 42 21.13 11.21 32.62
N GLY A 43 20.98 11.56 31.34
CA GLY A 43 22.11 11.69 30.40
C GLY A 43 22.77 10.37 29.98
N ASN A 44 22.14 9.23 30.24
CA ASN A 44 22.69 7.88 29.99
C ASN A 44 22.20 7.31 28.65
N THR A 45 22.35 8.07 27.57
CA THR A 45 21.84 7.70 26.24
C THR A 45 22.76 8.22 25.16
N LYS A 46 22.89 7.45 24.06
CA LYS A 46 23.62 7.85 22.84
C LYS A 46 23.12 9.15 22.23
N LEU A 47 21.93 9.61 22.62
CA LEU A 47 21.37 10.84 22.11
C LEU A 47 22.06 12.12 22.64
N VAL A 48 22.87 12.06 23.72
CA VAL A 48 23.77 13.18 24.10
C VAL A 48 24.78 13.49 22.98
N GLU A 49 25.12 12.49 22.17
CA GLU A 49 26.07 12.60 21.06
C GLU A 49 25.40 13.05 19.74
N LEU A 50 24.07 13.09 19.64
CA LEU A 50 23.36 13.23 18.36
C LEU A 50 22.82 14.64 18.03
N GLY A 51 22.98 15.64 18.91
CA GLY A 51 22.38 16.95 18.61
C GLY A 51 22.82 18.17 19.42
N GLU A 52 23.96 18.12 20.13
CA GLU A 52 24.53 19.24 20.92
C GLU A 52 23.58 19.91 21.94
N MET A 53 22.37 19.36 22.15
CA MET A 53 21.33 19.87 23.03
C MET A 53 21.30 19.06 24.32
N ASN A 54 21.22 19.75 25.47
CA ASN A 54 21.04 19.08 26.75
C ASN A 54 19.63 18.48 26.85
N TRP A 55 19.52 17.25 27.34
CA TRP A 55 18.24 16.56 27.50
C TRP A 55 17.28 17.29 28.44
N ASP A 56 17.81 18.03 29.41
CA ASP A 56 17.03 18.91 30.27
C ASP A 56 16.30 20.00 29.45
N GLY A 57 16.97 20.66 28.49
CA GLY A 57 16.35 21.60 27.56
C GLY A 57 15.38 20.95 26.58
N TYR A 58 15.61 19.68 26.21
CA TYR A 58 14.65 18.91 25.44
C TYR A 58 13.43 18.53 26.30
N LEU A 59 13.58 18.16 27.56
CA LEU A 59 12.46 17.69 28.40
C LEU A 59 11.69 18.83 29.08
N SER A 60 12.28 20.02 29.23
CA SER A 60 11.68 21.20 29.86
C SER A 60 10.88 22.04 28.86
N GLY A 61 9.60 21.70 28.67
CA GLY A 61 8.64 22.45 27.86
C GLY A 61 7.24 21.85 27.94
N ARG A 62 6.22 22.53 27.38
CA ARG A 62 4.84 21.99 27.34
C ARG A 62 4.71 20.90 26.27
N ASN A 63 5.24 19.74 26.64
CA ASN A 63 4.75 18.39 26.47
C ASN A 63 5.92 17.45 26.11
N ASN A 64 5.85 16.24 26.69
CA ASN A 64 6.65 15.04 26.46
C ASN A 64 7.36 15.05 25.09
N PRO A 65 8.63 14.59 24.96
CA PRO A 65 9.32 14.37 23.69
C PRO A 65 8.38 14.15 22.49
N VAL A 66 7.43 13.24 22.67
CA VAL A 66 6.29 12.86 21.81
C VAL A 66 5.51 14.00 21.14
N TYR A 67 5.53 15.22 21.65
CA TYR A 67 4.72 16.35 21.17
C TYR A 67 5.56 17.52 20.67
N LYS A 68 6.85 17.31 20.41
CA LYS A 68 7.76 18.35 19.95
C LYS A 68 7.62 18.64 18.47
N THR A 69 8.01 19.85 18.08
CA THR A 69 8.04 20.29 16.68
C THR A 69 9.07 19.50 15.89
N VAL A 70 8.81 19.27 14.60
CA VAL A 70 9.74 18.60 13.68
C VAL A 70 11.14 19.23 13.72
N ASP A 71 11.24 20.56 13.85
CA ASP A 71 12.52 21.27 13.99
C ASP A 71 13.34 20.83 15.21
N ALA A 72 12.70 20.49 16.32
CA ALA A 72 13.39 20.00 17.51
C ALA A 72 13.88 18.56 17.33
N VAL A 73 13.27 17.81 16.42
CA VAL A 73 13.61 16.42 16.09
C VAL A 73 14.75 16.40 15.10
N GLU A 74 14.69 17.26 14.08
CA GLU A 74 15.75 17.42 13.09
C GLU A 74 17.08 17.83 13.74
N LYS A 75 17.02 18.59 14.84
CA LYS A 75 18.20 18.94 15.66
C LYS A 75 18.82 17.75 16.40
N VAL A 76 18.03 16.70 16.69
CA VAL A 76 18.47 15.51 17.43
C VAL A 76 18.72 14.32 16.50
N LEU A 77 18.02 14.27 15.37
CA LEU A 77 18.07 13.22 14.35
C LEU A 77 18.01 13.89 12.97
N PRO A 78 19.15 14.43 12.48
CA PRO A 78 19.20 15.08 11.17
C PRO A 78 18.73 14.17 10.03
N GLY A 79 18.00 14.72 9.07
CA GLY A 79 17.48 14.01 7.90
C GLY A 79 16.19 13.21 8.15
N THR A 80 15.62 13.26 9.37
CA THR A 80 14.40 12.52 9.71
C THR A 80 13.12 13.34 9.54
N ALA A 81 13.22 14.67 9.45
CA ALA A 81 12.10 15.57 9.19
C ALA A 81 11.24 15.13 8.00
N LEU A 82 11.85 14.64 6.93
CA LEU A 82 11.14 14.18 5.74
C LEU A 82 10.21 12.98 6.03
N ASN A 83 10.59 12.08 6.93
CA ASN A 83 9.70 10.98 7.33
C ASN A 83 8.47 11.48 8.12
N PHE A 84 8.60 12.63 8.78
CA PHE A 84 7.50 13.28 9.49
C PHE A 84 6.58 14.06 8.58
N TYR A 85 7.11 14.68 7.52
CA TYR A 85 6.32 15.45 6.58
C TYR A 85 5.64 14.58 5.53
N PHE A 86 6.34 13.56 5.02
CA PHE A 86 5.86 12.73 3.91
C PHE A 86 5.36 11.38 4.43
N GLY A 87 6.20 10.66 5.18
CA GLY A 87 5.97 9.27 5.55
C GLY A 87 7.27 8.46 5.49
N PRO A 88 7.25 7.18 5.89
CA PRO A 88 8.43 6.31 5.81
C PRO A 88 8.97 6.26 4.38
N LYS A 89 10.28 6.09 4.24
CA LYS A 89 10.99 6.09 2.94
C LYS A 89 10.75 7.38 2.13
N ARG A 90 10.33 8.48 2.77
CA ARG A 90 9.96 9.77 2.15
C ARG A 90 8.77 9.68 1.19
N LEU A 91 7.96 8.63 1.29
CA LEU A 91 6.72 8.49 0.53
C LEU A 91 5.67 9.42 1.11
N PHE A 92 4.83 10.04 0.28
CA PHE A 92 3.78 11.00 0.69
C PHE A 92 2.58 10.33 1.41
N LEU A 93 2.83 9.35 2.27
CA LEU A 93 1.82 8.57 2.98
C LEU A 93 0.86 9.43 3.80
N TRP A 94 1.35 10.46 4.51
CA TRP A 94 0.49 11.25 5.40
C TRP A 94 -0.57 12.04 4.66
N GLY A 95 -0.22 12.65 3.53
CA GLY A 95 -1.21 13.34 2.69
C GLY A 95 -2.18 12.35 2.04
N ILE A 96 -1.70 11.19 1.60
CA ILE A 96 -2.55 10.10 1.08
C ILE A 96 -3.59 9.65 2.12
N LEU A 97 -3.15 9.43 3.36
CA LEU A 97 -4.05 9.03 4.46
C LEU A 97 -4.97 10.16 4.94
N HIS A 98 -4.56 11.41 4.78
CA HIS A 98 -5.40 12.56 5.12
C HIS A 98 -6.60 12.70 4.16
N GLY A 99 -6.43 12.31 2.89
CA GLY A 99 -7.53 12.21 1.93
C GLY A 99 -7.85 13.55 1.24
N ASP A 100 -9.16 13.81 1.05
CA ASP A 100 -9.87 14.65 0.06
C ASP A 100 -9.40 16.12 -0.18
N GLY A 101 -8.26 16.55 0.34
CA GLY A 101 -7.63 17.83 -0.02
C GLY A 101 -7.12 17.84 -1.47
N GLU A 102 -7.31 18.95 -2.18
CA GLU A 102 -6.89 19.11 -3.58
C GLU A 102 -5.39 18.82 -3.77
N ASP A 103 -4.54 19.38 -2.90
CA ASP A 103 -3.10 19.11 -2.92
C ASP A 103 -2.78 17.62 -2.73
N ASN A 104 -3.51 16.93 -1.86
CA ASN A 104 -3.30 15.50 -1.64
C ASN A 104 -3.71 14.66 -2.84
N LEU A 105 -4.80 15.04 -3.52
CA LEU A 105 -5.25 14.38 -4.75
C LEU A 105 -4.24 14.59 -5.90
N ILE A 106 -3.64 15.78 -6.00
CA ILE A 106 -2.57 16.07 -6.96
C ILE A 106 -1.37 15.16 -6.69
N GLU A 107 -0.91 15.07 -5.45
CA GLU A 107 0.24 14.23 -5.09
C GLU A 107 -0.08 12.72 -5.26
N ALA A 108 -1.29 12.28 -4.94
CA ALA A 108 -1.73 10.90 -5.22
C ALA A 108 -1.68 10.57 -6.71
N ARG A 109 -2.10 11.52 -7.56
CA ARG A 109 -2.03 11.36 -9.02
C ARG A 109 -0.59 11.32 -9.50
N LYS A 110 0.28 12.20 -8.98
CA LYS A 110 1.72 12.21 -9.33
C LYS A 110 2.40 10.90 -8.94
N LEU A 111 2.08 10.34 -7.77
CA LEU A 111 2.61 9.04 -7.35
C LEU A 111 2.19 7.93 -8.32
N LEU A 112 0.91 7.86 -8.67
CA LEU A 112 0.39 6.89 -9.65
C LEU A 112 1.07 7.06 -11.02
N GLU A 113 1.16 8.28 -11.51
CA GLU A 113 1.80 8.58 -12.80
C GLU A 113 3.29 8.29 -12.79
N SER A 114 3.99 8.55 -11.69
CA SER A 114 5.41 8.22 -11.54
C SER A 114 5.62 6.71 -11.53
N ALA A 115 4.80 5.95 -10.79
CA ALA A 115 4.88 4.49 -10.75
C ALA A 115 4.69 3.90 -12.16
N LEU A 116 3.70 4.39 -12.89
CA LEU A 116 3.43 3.95 -14.26
C LEU A 116 4.49 4.40 -15.27
N THR A 117 5.01 5.62 -15.13
CA THR A 117 6.02 6.16 -16.04
C THR A 117 7.33 5.41 -15.93
N ASN A 118 7.70 4.98 -14.72
CA ASN A 118 8.90 4.18 -14.50
C ASN A 118 8.83 2.81 -15.21
N GLU A 119 7.63 2.23 -15.29
CA GLU A 119 7.40 0.91 -15.91
C GLU A 119 7.14 0.99 -17.42
N TYR A 120 6.31 1.95 -17.86
CA TYR A 120 5.75 1.99 -19.21
C TYR A 120 6.20 3.20 -20.04
N GLY A 121 6.95 4.14 -19.45
CA GLY A 121 7.39 5.37 -20.10
C GLY A 121 6.31 6.47 -20.18
N SER A 122 6.76 7.73 -20.22
CA SER A 122 5.90 8.90 -20.05
C SER A 122 4.92 9.15 -21.21
N GLY A 123 5.30 8.78 -22.44
CA GLY A 123 4.49 9.03 -23.64
C GLY A 123 3.16 8.27 -23.65
N HIS A 124 3.12 7.06 -23.10
CA HIS A 124 1.90 6.25 -23.01
C HIS A 124 1.00 6.67 -21.84
N VAL A 125 1.61 6.94 -20.68
CA VAL A 125 0.88 7.20 -19.42
C VAL A 125 0.04 8.48 -19.46
N GLN A 126 0.50 9.52 -20.17
CA GLN A 126 -0.22 10.80 -20.24
C GLN A 126 -1.58 10.70 -20.93
N GLN A 127 -1.74 9.73 -21.84
CA GLN A 127 -2.97 9.55 -22.61
C GLN A 127 -3.99 8.66 -21.90
N TRP A 128 -3.57 7.95 -20.85
CA TRP A 128 -4.43 7.02 -20.13
C TRP A 128 -5.42 7.73 -19.21
N ASP A 129 -6.67 7.29 -19.27
CA ASP A 129 -7.65 7.64 -18.25
C ASP A 129 -7.33 6.97 -16.90
N LEU A 130 -8.06 7.34 -15.85
CA LEU A 130 -7.81 6.79 -14.50
C LEU A 130 -8.04 5.26 -14.45
N GLY A 131 -8.96 4.72 -15.24
CA GLY A 131 -9.24 3.29 -15.30
C GLY A 131 -8.08 2.51 -15.92
N GLN A 132 -7.56 2.99 -17.05
CA GLN A 132 -6.36 2.45 -17.69
C GLN A 132 -5.15 2.56 -16.76
N LYS A 133 -4.95 3.70 -16.08
CA LYS A 133 -3.87 3.88 -15.10
C LYS A 133 -3.96 2.86 -13.96
N VAL A 134 -5.14 2.67 -13.38
CA VAL A 134 -5.36 1.69 -12.30
C VAL A 134 -5.11 0.26 -12.78
N PHE A 135 -5.57 -0.06 -13.99
CA PHE A 135 -5.33 -1.37 -14.58
C PHE A 135 -3.84 -1.67 -14.70
N TRP A 136 -3.10 -0.80 -15.38
CA TRP A 136 -1.66 -0.98 -15.59
C TRP A 136 -0.86 -0.90 -14.29
N PHE A 137 -1.33 -0.17 -13.29
CA PHE A 137 -0.69 -0.10 -11.99
C PHE A 137 -0.80 -1.41 -11.21
N ILE A 138 -1.93 -2.11 -11.29
CA ILE A 138 -2.17 -3.37 -10.57
C ILE A 138 -1.58 -4.56 -11.31
N LEU A 139 -1.47 -4.49 -12.63
CA LEU A 139 -1.06 -5.61 -13.47
C LEU A 139 0.24 -6.32 -13.03
N PRO A 140 1.31 -5.62 -12.58
CA PRO A 140 2.55 -6.26 -12.17
C PRO A 140 2.42 -7.19 -10.96
N ILE A 141 1.52 -6.91 -10.01
CA ILE A 141 1.29 -7.83 -8.87
C ILE A 141 0.46 -9.07 -9.28
N LEU A 142 -0.09 -9.09 -10.49
CA LEU A 142 -0.83 -10.22 -11.07
C LEU A 142 0.04 -11.07 -12.00
N ALA A 143 1.36 -10.86 -12.02
CA ALA A 143 2.28 -11.63 -12.86
C ALA A 143 2.63 -13.01 -12.27
N PHE A 144 1.62 -13.78 -11.89
CA PHE A 144 1.76 -15.17 -11.45
C PHE A 144 1.11 -16.16 -12.45
N PRO A 145 1.51 -17.45 -12.44
CA PRO A 145 0.91 -18.47 -13.31
C PRO A 145 -0.56 -18.74 -12.99
N VAL A 146 -1.41 -18.81 -14.02
CA VAL A 146 -2.87 -18.95 -13.87
C VAL A 146 -3.28 -20.33 -13.36
N ALA A 147 -2.72 -21.41 -13.91
CA ALA A 147 -3.17 -22.76 -13.58
C ALA A 147 -3.01 -23.11 -12.07
N PRO A 148 -1.84 -22.86 -11.43
CA PRO A 148 -1.68 -23.09 -10.00
C PRO A 148 -2.60 -22.20 -9.14
N PHE A 149 -2.86 -20.96 -9.57
CA PHE A 149 -3.79 -20.08 -8.89
C PHE A 149 -5.21 -20.63 -8.91
N VAL A 150 -5.72 -21.01 -10.09
CA VAL A 150 -7.06 -21.60 -10.25
C VAL A 150 -7.19 -22.89 -9.45
N GLU A 151 -6.19 -23.76 -9.48
CA GLU A 151 -6.18 -25.00 -8.69
C GLU A 151 -6.32 -24.70 -7.18
N GLN A 152 -5.64 -23.68 -6.66
CA GLN A 152 -5.79 -23.28 -5.27
C GLN A 152 -7.18 -22.68 -4.99
N MET A 153 -7.68 -21.81 -5.86
CA MET A 153 -8.97 -21.14 -5.66
C MET A 153 -10.17 -22.11 -5.74
N THR A 154 -10.09 -23.22 -6.47
CA THR A 154 -11.14 -24.26 -6.45
C THR A 154 -11.25 -25.00 -5.11
N LYS A 155 -10.17 -25.00 -4.30
CA LYS A 155 -10.13 -25.61 -2.97
C LYS A 155 -10.57 -24.63 -1.87
N GLU A 156 -10.54 -23.32 -2.16
CA GLU A 156 -11.02 -22.29 -1.24
C GLU A 156 -12.56 -22.34 -1.13
N LYS A 157 -13.08 -22.01 0.06
CA LYS A 157 -14.51 -21.96 0.34
C LYS A 157 -14.94 -20.56 0.67
N LYS A 158 -16.16 -20.20 0.25
CA LYS A 158 -16.88 -18.98 0.62
C LYS A 158 -18.21 -19.35 1.28
N ILE A 159 -18.65 -18.53 2.22
CA ILE A 159 -19.96 -18.67 2.84
C ILE A 159 -20.96 -17.92 1.98
N VAL A 160 -21.98 -18.60 1.46
CA VAL A 160 -23.09 -18.02 0.70
C VAL A 160 -24.38 -18.51 1.33
N ASP A 161 -25.20 -17.59 1.80
CA ASP A 161 -26.47 -17.88 2.50
C ASP A 161 -26.31 -18.81 3.72
N GLY A 162 -25.18 -18.69 4.42
CA GLY A 162 -24.86 -19.53 5.59
C GLY A 162 -24.29 -20.91 5.25
N GLU A 163 -24.14 -21.25 3.97
CA GLU A 163 -23.57 -22.51 3.51
C GLU A 163 -22.16 -22.32 2.97
N GLU A 164 -21.25 -23.25 3.28
CA GLU A 164 -19.93 -23.30 2.66
C GLU A 164 -20.03 -23.82 1.21
N LYS A 165 -19.68 -22.97 0.25
CA LYS A 165 -19.59 -23.31 -1.18
C LYS A 165 -18.16 -23.07 -1.68
N PRO A 166 -17.68 -23.78 -2.72
CA PRO A 166 -16.41 -23.46 -3.36
C PRO A 166 -16.38 -21.99 -3.82
N LEU A 167 -15.20 -21.36 -3.74
CA LEU A 167 -15.00 -19.99 -4.22
C LEU A 167 -15.30 -19.91 -5.73
N ILE A 168 -14.73 -20.85 -6.48
CA ILE A 168 -14.99 -21.12 -7.89
C ILE A 168 -15.20 -22.63 -8.10
N ARG A 169 -15.96 -23.02 -9.13
CA ARG A 169 -16.10 -24.43 -9.56
C ARG A 169 -15.08 -24.75 -10.67
N LEU A 170 -14.74 -26.04 -10.82
CA LEU A 170 -13.77 -26.51 -11.83
C LEU A 170 -14.16 -26.13 -13.26
N ASP A 171 -15.46 -26.14 -13.58
CA ASP A 171 -15.99 -25.85 -14.92
C ASP A 171 -16.64 -24.45 -15.01
N GLU A 172 -16.38 -23.57 -14.04
CA GLU A 172 -16.92 -22.21 -14.05
C GLU A 172 -16.13 -21.32 -15.02
N GLU A 173 -16.82 -20.56 -15.87
CA GLU A 173 -16.18 -19.52 -16.68
C GLU A 173 -15.57 -18.46 -15.76
N LEU A 174 -14.26 -18.28 -15.90
CA LEU A 174 -13.49 -17.31 -15.15
C LEU A 174 -13.60 -15.93 -15.81
N PRO A 175 -13.31 -14.83 -15.07
CA PRO A 175 -13.39 -13.47 -15.61
C PRO A 175 -12.55 -13.20 -16.87
N TRP A 176 -11.56 -14.06 -17.17
CA TRP A 176 -10.70 -14.00 -18.35
C TRP A 176 -10.89 -15.18 -19.32
N SER A 177 -11.93 -16.01 -19.14
CA SER A 177 -12.16 -17.21 -19.97
C SER A 177 -12.32 -16.87 -21.45
N ASP A 178 -12.95 -15.75 -21.80
CA ASP A 178 -13.08 -15.31 -23.18
C ASP A 178 -11.71 -15.07 -23.84
N ILE A 179 -10.80 -14.42 -23.13
CA ILE A 179 -9.43 -14.16 -23.58
C ILE A 179 -8.65 -15.46 -23.64
N GLN A 180 -8.77 -16.33 -22.64
CA GLN A 180 -8.12 -17.63 -22.62
C GLN A 180 -8.51 -18.46 -23.85
N HIS A 181 -9.79 -18.49 -24.22
CA HIS A 181 -10.24 -19.17 -25.44
C HIS A 181 -9.65 -18.59 -26.74
N LEU A 182 -9.45 -17.27 -26.79
CA LEU A 182 -8.76 -16.62 -27.92
C LEU A 182 -7.27 -17.01 -27.97
N VAL A 183 -6.64 -17.23 -26.82
CA VAL A 183 -5.26 -17.74 -26.75
C VAL A 183 -5.21 -19.20 -27.19
N ASP A 184 -6.08 -20.05 -26.65
CA ASP A 184 -6.12 -21.49 -26.95
C ASP A 184 -6.42 -21.77 -28.42
N SER A 185 -7.23 -20.92 -29.06
CA SER A 185 -7.52 -20.99 -30.51
C SER A 185 -6.40 -20.42 -31.40
N GLY A 186 -5.35 -19.85 -30.82
CA GLY A 186 -4.23 -19.23 -31.53
C GLY A 186 -4.56 -17.86 -32.15
N ALA A 187 -5.71 -17.28 -31.81
CA ALA A 187 -6.11 -15.95 -32.29
C ALA A 187 -5.28 -14.83 -31.65
N ILE A 188 -4.80 -15.04 -30.43
CA ILE A 188 -3.92 -14.12 -29.69
C ILE A 188 -2.75 -14.92 -29.11
N ASN A 189 -1.53 -14.39 -29.21
CA ASN A 189 -0.32 -15.02 -28.64
C ASN A 189 0.30 -14.11 -27.57
N PRO A 190 -0.13 -14.21 -26.30
CA PRO A 190 0.45 -13.43 -25.22
C PRO A 190 1.90 -13.91 -24.94
N PRO A 191 2.75 -13.06 -24.33
CA PRO A 191 4.06 -13.49 -23.87
C PRO A 191 3.92 -14.65 -22.87
N MET A 192 4.49 -15.81 -23.21
CA MET A 192 4.55 -17.00 -22.36
C MET A 192 5.95 -17.16 -21.76
N ASN A 193 6.03 -17.65 -20.53
CA ASN A 193 7.29 -18.07 -19.92
C ASN A 193 7.30 -19.60 -19.84
N GLY A 194 7.93 -20.24 -20.82
CA GLY A 194 7.81 -21.69 -21.01
C GLY A 194 6.39 -22.07 -21.44
N GLU A 195 5.78 -23.01 -20.71
CA GLU A 195 4.40 -23.49 -20.95
C GLU A 195 3.36 -22.74 -20.11
N GLU A 196 3.78 -21.85 -19.20
CA GLU A 196 2.87 -21.19 -18.27
C GLU A 196 2.35 -19.86 -18.82
N ILE A 197 1.03 -19.71 -18.72
CA ILE A 197 0.33 -18.45 -18.99
C ILE A 197 0.23 -17.67 -17.68
N PHE A 198 0.75 -16.45 -17.71
CA PHE A 198 0.71 -15.52 -16.58
C PHE A 198 -0.58 -14.69 -16.65
N LEU A 199 -1.21 -14.44 -15.51
CA LEU A 199 -2.46 -13.68 -15.48
C LEU A 199 -2.24 -12.26 -16.03
N SER A 200 -1.15 -11.60 -15.67
CA SER A 200 -0.78 -10.30 -16.25
C SER A 200 -0.72 -10.33 -17.78
N SER A 201 -0.11 -11.35 -18.38
CA SER A 201 0.00 -11.52 -19.84
C SER A 201 -1.36 -11.71 -20.52
N LEU A 202 -2.29 -12.47 -19.89
CA LEU A 202 -3.66 -12.60 -20.39
C LEU A 202 -4.41 -11.27 -20.33
N LEU A 203 -4.29 -10.53 -19.23
CA LEU A 203 -5.03 -9.29 -19.08
C LEU A 203 -4.46 -8.17 -19.96
N ALA A 204 -3.15 -8.18 -20.23
CA ALA A 204 -2.50 -7.19 -21.08
C ALA A 204 -3.08 -7.15 -22.52
N VAL A 205 -3.57 -8.29 -23.02
CA VAL A 205 -4.16 -8.39 -24.37
C VAL A 205 -5.64 -7.97 -24.43
N CYS A 206 -6.27 -7.65 -23.30
CA CYS A 206 -7.61 -7.08 -23.27
C CYS A 206 -7.64 -5.76 -24.06
N ASP A 207 -8.70 -5.56 -24.85
CA ASP A 207 -9.03 -4.25 -25.39
C ASP A 207 -9.19 -3.23 -24.24
N ASP A 208 -8.75 -1.99 -24.46
CA ASP A 208 -8.74 -0.91 -23.47
C ASP A 208 -10.13 -0.68 -22.85
N THR A 209 -11.19 -0.85 -23.64
CA THR A 209 -12.57 -0.71 -23.14
C THR A 209 -12.99 -1.82 -22.17
N ARG A 210 -12.30 -2.96 -22.17
CA ARG A 210 -12.59 -4.13 -21.33
C ARG A 210 -11.65 -4.27 -20.14
N LYS A 211 -10.43 -3.72 -20.22
CA LYS A 211 -9.40 -3.83 -19.16
C LYS A 211 -9.93 -3.61 -17.75
N LEU A 212 -10.59 -2.48 -17.51
CA LEU A 212 -11.13 -2.16 -16.17
C LEU A 212 -12.28 -3.08 -15.76
N TYR A 213 -13.14 -3.46 -16.71
CA TYR A 213 -14.27 -4.37 -16.46
C TYR A 213 -13.79 -5.77 -16.07
N THR A 214 -12.84 -6.32 -16.82
CA THR A 214 -12.22 -7.61 -16.53
C THR A 214 -11.54 -7.57 -15.16
N LEU A 215 -10.78 -6.51 -14.88
CA LEU A 215 -10.12 -6.35 -13.57
C LEU A 215 -11.13 -6.30 -12.41
N GLU A 216 -12.21 -5.53 -12.55
CA GLU A 216 -13.26 -5.48 -11.53
C GLU A 216 -13.89 -6.85 -11.29
N ASN A 217 -14.18 -7.61 -12.34
CA ASN A 217 -14.73 -8.96 -12.20
C ASN A 217 -13.74 -9.90 -11.49
N ILE A 218 -12.44 -9.79 -11.76
CA ILE A 218 -11.40 -10.56 -11.06
C ILE A 218 -11.42 -10.23 -9.57
N PHE A 219 -11.38 -8.94 -9.21
CA PHE A 219 -11.43 -8.52 -7.81
C PHE A 219 -12.76 -8.87 -7.14
N THR A 220 -13.87 -8.87 -7.87
CA THR A 220 -15.18 -9.28 -7.35
C THR A 220 -15.24 -10.78 -7.08
N THR A 221 -14.70 -11.60 -7.99
CA THR A 221 -14.72 -13.06 -7.88
C THR A 221 -13.77 -13.57 -6.79
N PHE A 222 -12.54 -13.07 -6.77
CA PHE A 222 -11.49 -13.60 -5.89
C PHE A 222 -11.27 -12.76 -4.63
N GLY A 223 -11.73 -11.52 -4.60
CA GLY A 223 -11.60 -10.65 -3.44
C GLY A 223 -10.15 -10.45 -3.01
N THR A 224 -9.94 -10.42 -1.70
CA THR A 224 -8.61 -10.32 -1.08
C THR A 224 -7.73 -11.54 -1.29
N LYS A 225 -8.30 -12.70 -1.67
CA LYS A 225 -7.55 -13.94 -1.92
C LYS A 225 -6.62 -13.81 -3.12
N LEU A 226 -6.99 -13.01 -4.13
CA LEU A 226 -6.13 -12.68 -5.27
C LEU A 226 -4.82 -12.03 -4.80
N VAL A 227 -4.94 -10.98 -3.98
CA VAL A 227 -3.80 -10.23 -3.46
C VAL A 227 -3.00 -11.08 -2.49
N GLY A 228 -3.67 -11.85 -1.63
CA GLY A 228 -3.01 -12.78 -0.70
C GLY A 228 -2.18 -13.84 -1.42
N TYR A 229 -2.72 -14.45 -2.48
CA TYR A 229 -1.99 -15.40 -3.30
C TYR A 229 -0.77 -14.75 -3.97
N ALA A 230 -0.96 -13.61 -4.63
CA ALA A 230 0.13 -12.86 -5.24
C ALA A 230 1.24 -12.56 -4.23
N PHE A 231 0.87 -12.08 -3.04
CA PHE A 231 1.84 -11.78 -2.00
C PHE A 231 2.56 -13.02 -1.45
N ASP A 232 1.88 -14.17 -1.37
CA ASP A 232 2.53 -15.43 -1.01
C ASP A 232 3.57 -15.88 -2.05
N GLN A 233 3.30 -15.65 -3.34
CA GLN A 233 4.28 -15.91 -4.39
C GLN A 233 5.46 -14.94 -4.34
N TYR A 234 5.19 -13.66 -4.10
CA TYR A 234 6.23 -12.64 -3.89
C TYR A 234 7.19 -13.04 -2.77
N LYS A 235 6.67 -13.46 -1.60
CA LYS A 235 7.50 -13.94 -0.49
C LYS A 235 8.31 -15.20 -0.82
N ARG A 236 7.88 -15.99 -1.81
CA ARG A 236 8.61 -17.18 -2.31
C ARG A 236 9.67 -16.81 -3.36
N GLY A 237 9.84 -15.53 -3.67
CA GLY A 237 10.85 -15.02 -4.60
C GLY A 237 10.37 -14.85 -6.04
N GLN A 238 9.06 -14.90 -6.31
CA GLN A 238 8.55 -14.46 -7.60
C GLN A 238 8.70 -12.94 -7.74
N ASP A 239 9.11 -12.50 -8.93
CA ASP A 239 9.30 -11.09 -9.25
C ASP A 239 7.95 -10.40 -9.46
N LEU A 240 7.36 -9.96 -8.34
CA LEU A 240 6.10 -9.22 -8.29
C LEU A 240 6.35 -7.87 -7.62
N SER A 241 5.71 -6.82 -8.11
CA SER A 241 6.03 -5.43 -7.72
C SER A 241 5.44 -4.98 -6.38
N PHE A 242 5.38 -5.86 -5.38
CA PHE A 242 5.06 -5.43 -4.02
C PHE A 242 6.21 -4.57 -3.48
N SER A 243 5.88 -3.36 -3.03
CA SER A 243 6.82 -2.40 -2.45
C SER A 243 6.08 -1.40 -1.58
N ALA A 244 6.82 -0.62 -0.79
CA ALA A 244 6.24 0.48 -0.03
C ALA A 244 5.62 1.54 -0.97
N GLU A 245 6.28 1.83 -2.09
CA GLU A 245 5.80 2.73 -3.15
C GLU A 245 4.47 2.24 -3.73
N PHE A 246 4.37 0.94 -4.04
CA PHE A 246 3.13 0.33 -4.51
C PHE A 246 2.03 0.46 -3.47
N ILE A 247 2.30 0.14 -2.20
CA ILE A 247 1.30 0.21 -1.13
C ILE A 247 0.79 1.64 -0.94
N VAL A 248 1.68 2.64 -0.87
CA VAL A 248 1.28 4.05 -0.71
C VAL A 248 0.46 4.52 -1.91
N THR A 249 0.84 4.11 -3.12
CA THR A 249 0.08 4.43 -4.34
C THR A 249 -1.29 3.75 -4.34
N ALA A 250 -1.37 2.48 -3.91
CA ALA A 250 -2.62 1.73 -3.78
C ALA A 250 -3.59 2.39 -2.78
N LEU A 251 -3.07 2.87 -1.65
CA LEU A 251 -3.85 3.67 -0.68
C LEU A 251 -4.41 4.95 -1.30
N GLY A 252 -3.65 5.58 -2.20
CA GLY A 252 -4.06 6.77 -2.95
C GLY A 252 -5.14 6.54 -4.00
N LEU A 253 -5.37 5.30 -4.44
CA LEU A 253 -6.40 5.01 -5.44
C LEU A 253 -7.81 5.30 -4.94
N LEU A 254 -8.09 5.07 -3.66
CA LEU A 254 -9.43 5.28 -3.11
C LEU A 254 -9.88 6.76 -3.13
N PRO A 255 -9.10 7.73 -2.62
CA PRO A 255 -9.47 9.15 -2.74
C PRO A 255 -9.52 9.61 -4.21
N LEU A 256 -8.62 9.12 -5.08
CA LEU A 256 -8.70 9.40 -6.53
C LEU A 256 -10.02 8.89 -7.14
N ALA A 257 -10.45 7.68 -6.78
CA ALA A 257 -11.71 7.09 -7.24
C ALA A 257 -12.94 7.86 -6.76
N LYS A 258 -12.92 8.31 -5.49
CA LYS A 258 -13.97 9.15 -4.90
C LYS A 258 -14.08 10.48 -5.63
N ALA A 259 -12.95 11.16 -5.85
CA ALA A 259 -12.90 12.44 -6.56
C ALA A 259 -13.38 12.30 -8.02
N ALA A 260 -13.08 11.18 -8.67
CA ALA A 260 -13.55 10.88 -10.03
C ALA A 260 -14.99 10.34 -10.10
N ASN A 261 -15.67 10.14 -8.95
CA ASN A 261 -16.97 9.48 -8.85
C ASN A 261 -17.04 8.13 -9.59
N ASN A 262 -15.96 7.34 -9.53
CA ASN A 262 -15.85 6.06 -10.24
C ASN A 262 -16.01 4.87 -9.27
N ASN A 263 -17.21 4.29 -9.23
CA ASN A 263 -17.54 3.18 -8.33
C ASN A 263 -16.74 1.90 -8.62
N ARG A 264 -16.38 1.63 -9.88
CA ARG A 264 -15.61 0.44 -10.26
C ARG A 264 -14.20 0.52 -9.68
N ILE A 265 -13.53 1.66 -9.88
CA ILE A 265 -12.20 1.90 -9.32
C ILE A 265 -12.25 1.92 -7.79
N LYS A 266 -13.31 2.49 -7.20
CA LYS A 266 -13.52 2.47 -5.74
C LYS A 266 -13.60 1.03 -5.20
N SER A 267 -14.31 0.15 -5.90
CA SER A 267 -14.42 -1.27 -5.56
C SER A 267 -13.05 -1.96 -5.61
N ILE A 268 -12.35 -1.84 -6.75
CA ILE A 268 -11.01 -2.41 -6.96
C ILE A 268 -10.03 -1.91 -5.89
N ALA A 269 -9.97 -0.59 -5.66
CA ALA A 269 -9.07 0.01 -4.68
C ALA A 269 -9.35 -0.52 -3.26
N LYS A 270 -10.63 -0.63 -2.87
CA LYS A 270 -11.01 -1.15 -1.55
C LYS A 270 -10.53 -2.60 -1.38
N THR A 271 -10.84 -3.47 -2.32
CA THR A 271 -10.43 -4.89 -2.24
C THR A 271 -8.92 -5.06 -2.30
N LEU A 272 -8.20 -4.25 -3.10
CA LEU A 272 -6.74 -4.24 -3.14
C LEU A 272 -6.16 -3.88 -1.77
N ILE A 273 -6.61 -2.78 -1.17
CA ILE A 273 -6.13 -2.32 0.14
C ILE A 273 -6.46 -3.35 1.22
N GLU A 274 -7.66 -3.93 1.21
CA GLU A 274 -8.06 -5.02 2.10
C GLU A 274 -7.11 -6.23 1.99
N GLY A 275 -6.71 -6.60 0.77
CA GLY A 275 -5.74 -7.66 0.53
C GLY A 275 -4.33 -7.31 1.04
N LEU A 276 -3.86 -6.07 0.81
CA LEU A 276 -2.54 -5.61 1.26
C LEU A 276 -2.40 -5.62 2.79
N MET A 277 -3.48 -5.32 3.51
CA MET A 277 -3.53 -5.38 4.98
C MET A 277 -3.35 -6.81 5.55
N LEU A 278 -3.49 -7.86 4.74
CA LEU A 278 -3.32 -9.24 5.19
C LEU A 278 -1.85 -9.69 5.28
N GLY A 279 -0.90 -8.82 4.94
CA GLY A 279 0.52 -9.09 5.22
C GLY A 279 1.52 -8.24 4.42
N ALA A 280 1.14 -7.69 3.27
CA ALA A 280 2.05 -6.89 2.44
C ALA A 280 2.48 -5.60 3.14
N ILE A 281 1.55 -4.93 3.83
CA ILE A 281 1.87 -3.73 4.63
C ILE A 281 2.90 -4.05 5.71
N ASP A 282 2.70 -5.15 6.43
CA ASP A 282 3.57 -5.53 7.53
C ASP A 282 4.98 -5.89 7.07
N TYR A 283 5.08 -6.44 5.87
CA TYR A 283 6.35 -6.86 5.27
C TYR A 283 7.14 -5.69 4.66
N GLU A 284 6.47 -4.82 3.89
CA GLU A 284 7.13 -3.74 3.14
C GLU A 284 7.29 -2.43 3.92
N ILE A 285 6.47 -2.23 4.96
CA ILE A 285 6.47 -1.05 5.84
C ILE A 285 6.44 -1.48 7.33
N PRO A 286 7.41 -2.30 7.78
CA PRO A 286 7.41 -2.87 9.14
C PRO A 286 7.47 -1.80 10.25
N GLU A 287 7.95 -0.60 9.95
CA GLU A 287 7.98 0.50 10.91
C GLU A 287 6.58 0.96 11.35
N LEU A 288 5.55 0.77 10.50
CA LEU A 288 4.19 1.26 10.69
C LEU A 288 3.11 0.18 10.71
N ALA A 289 3.39 -0.98 10.12
CA ALA A 289 2.62 -2.21 10.09
C ALA A 289 1.32 -2.25 10.93
N PRO A 290 1.35 -2.49 12.26
CA PRO A 290 0.13 -2.66 13.03
C PRO A 290 -0.72 -1.39 13.13
N ASP A 291 -0.06 -0.23 13.23
CA ASP A 291 -0.73 1.06 13.37
C ASP A 291 -1.35 1.53 12.05
N LEU A 292 -0.67 1.29 10.93
CA LEU A 292 -1.17 1.63 9.60
C LEU A 292 -2.34 0.73 9.20
N THR A 293 -2.22 -0.58 9.43
CA THR A 293 -3.30 -1.53 9.16
C THR A 293 -4.56 -1.22 9.97
N ASP A 294 -4.44 -0.90 11.26
CA ASP A 294 -5.60 -0.50 12.09
C ASP A 294 -6.22 0.82 11.61
N PHE A 295 -5.40 1.83 11.26
CA PHE A 295 -5.90 3.10 10.75
C PHE A 295 -6.64 2.94 9.42
N VAL A 296 -6.04 2.22 8.45
CA VAL A 296 -6.63 1.99 7.14
C VAL A 296 -7.97 1.26 7.25
N LYS A 297 -8.03 0.22 8.09
CA LYS A 297 -9.26 -0.53 8.36
C LYS A 297 -10.38 0.35 8.93
N ARG A 298 -10.04 1.28 9.83
CA ARG A 298 -11.03 2.12 10.55
C ARG A 298 -11.46 3.39 9.84
N LYS A 299 -10.65 3.92 8.91
CA LYS A 299 -10.85 5.26 8.34
C LYS A 299 -10.90 5.31 6.82
N ILE A 300 -10.22 4.37 6.16
CA ILE A 300 -10.13 4.38 4.70
C ILE A 300 -11.18 3.44 4.10
N ILE A 301 -11.29 2.24 4.67
CA ILE A 301 -12.14 1.15 4.14
C ILE A 301 -13.56 1.16 4.72
N SER A 302 -13.68 1.55 6.00
CA SER A 302 -14.92 1.56 6.78
C SER A 302 -16.04 2.36 6.14
#